data_AF-A0A0J9TLN5-F1
#
_entry.id   AF-A0A0J9TLN5-F1
#
_cell.length_a   1.000
_cell.length_b   1.000
_cell.length_c   1.000
_cell.angle_alpha   90.00
_cell.angle_beta   90.00
_cell.angle_gamma   90.00
#
_symmetry.space_group_name_H-M   'P 1'
#
loop_
_entity.id
_entity.type
_entity.pdbx_description
1 polymer ?
#
loop_
_entity_poly.entity_id
_entity_poly.type
_entity_poly.pdbx_seq_one_letter_code
_entity_poly.pdbx_strand_id
1 'polypeptide(L)'
;MIADSYSDILMASSDGRVAKFSSELIKPSGRSSQGVLGMKIKDDAELISISTTYEGNYLCSIDDAGKGKKTKIEEFDRFLTRNGETRRINSRTMTGVKAYKITKHSGKMVACVIADESEEIVLMTNKGHSNRVRVSQIDVKSRNTTGTILMKLTEKNEKLVYCAKRKYIEESSEASQEEN
;
A
#
# COMPACT_ATOMS: atom_id res chain seq x y z
N MET A 1 2.69 -13.02 2.76
CA MET A 1 3.99 -12.50 2.29
C MET A 1 4.99 -13.65 2.28
N ILE A 2 5.66 -13.86 1.15
CA ILE A 2 6.81 -14.76 1.00
C ILE A 2 7.95 -13.92 0.44
N ALA A 3 9.16 -14.11 0.96
CA ALA A 3 10.36 -13.40 0.54
C ALA A 3 11.51 -14.39 0.40
N ASP A 4 12.38 -14.15 -0.58
CA ASP A 4 13.67 -14.83 -0.78
C ASP A 4 14.79 -13.78 -0.90
N SER A 5 16.02 -14.21 -1.22
CA SER A 5 17.19 -13.33 -1.35
C SER A 5 17.12 -12.32 -2.50
N TYR A 6 16.19 -12.47 -3.44
CA TYR A 6 16.02 -11.55 -4.58
C TYR A 6 14.87 -10.57 -4.36
N SER A 7 14.13 -10.74 -3.26
CA SER A 7 12.99 -9.88 -2.90
C SER A 7 13.47 -8.57 -2.30
N ASP A 8 12.83 -7.46 -2.70
CA ASP A 8 12.82 -6.28 -1.87
C ASP A 8 11.62 -6.32 -0.93
N ILE A 9 11.83 -5.92 0.32
CA ILE A 9 10.80 -5.71 1.33
C ILE A 9 10.34 -4.27 1.24
N LEU A 10 9.02 -4.07 1.16
CA LEU A 10 8.37 -2.77 1.28
C LEU A 10 7.62 -2.71 2.60
N MET A 11 7.82 -1.61 3.34
CA MET A 11 7.14 -1.34 4.62
C MET A 11 6.49 0.02 4.53
N ALA A 12 5.21 0.11 4.87
CA ALA A 12 4.45 1.36 4.82
C ALA A 12 3.95 1.75 6.20
N SER A 13 3.93 3.06 6.46
CA SER A 13 3.48 3.63 7.73
C SER A 13 2.32 4.61 7.55
N SER A 14 1.50 4.77 8.59
CA SER A 14 0.25 5.54 8.52
C SER A 14 0.43 7.04 8.23
N ASP A 15 1.64 7.58 8.38
CA ASP A 15 2.00 8.96 8.04
C ASP A 15 2.33 9.18 6.55
N GLY A 16 2.07 8.17 5.71
CA GLY A 16 2.24 8.26 4.26
C GLY A 16 3.66 8.00 3.78
N ARG A 17 4.48 7.30 4.58
CA ARG A 17 5.85 6.91 4.18
C ARG A 17 5.99 5.42 3.86
N VAL A 18 6.91 5.13 2.95
CA VAL A 18 7.30 3.78 2.56
C VAL A 18 8.82 3.63 2.60
N ALA A 19 9.30 2.57 3.23
CA ALA A 19 10.68 2.11 3.11
C ALA A 19 10.72 0.90 2.17
N LYS A 20 11.77 0.81 1.35
CA LYS A 20 12.08 -0.32 0.47
C LYS A 20 13.53 -0.74 0.72
N PHE A 21 13.81 -2.01 0.88
CA PHE A 21 15.18 -2.51 1.06
C PHE A 21 15.29 -4.00 0.69
N SER A 22 16.49 -4.45 0.32
CA SER A 22 16.74 -5.86 0.00
C SER A 22 16.53 -6.77 1.22
N SER A 23 15.81 -7.88 1.03
CA SER A 23 15.59 -8.90 2.06
C SER A 23 16.89 -9.46 2.65
N GLU A 24 18.00 -9.42 1.92
CA GLU A 24 19.33 -9.88 2.36
C GLU A 24 19.84 -9.09 3.59
N LEU A 25 19.32 -7.89 3.82
CA LEU A 25 19.63 -7.12 5.03
C LEU A 25 19.01 -7.72 6.30
N ILE A 26 18.06 -8.66 6.16
CA ILE A 26 17.44 -9.42 7.24
C ILE A 26 18.15 -10.77 7.33
N LYS A 27 18.92 -10.96 8.41
CA LYS A 27 19.54 -12.25 8.65
C LYS A 27 18.49 -13.27 9.13
N PRO A 28 18.62 -14.55 8.73
CA PRO A 28 17.84 -15.62 9.33
C PRO A 28 17.95 -15.58 10.85
N SER A 29 16.82 -15.70 11.54
CA SER A 29 16.77 -15.75 13.00
C SER A 29 15.81 -16.86 13.45
N GLY A 30 16.02 -17.37 14.65
CA GLY A 30 15.15 -18.39 15.23
C GLY A 30 13.77 -17.85 15.60
N ARG A 31 12.79 -18.74 15.74
CA ARG A 31 11.39 -18.40 16.08
C ARG A 31 11.25 -17.63 17.40
N SER A 32 12.18 -17.80 18.33
CA SER A 32 12.19 -17.12 19.64
C SER A 32 12.85 -15.74 19.63
N SER A 33 13.27 -15.23 18.46
CA SER A 33 13.91 -13.91 18.38
C SER A 33 12.88 -12.77 18.56
N GLN A 34 13.37 -11.60 18.97
CA GLN A 34 12.56 -10.38 19.05
C GLN A 34 12.39 -9.69 17.67
N GLY A 35 12.96 -10.25 16.62
CA GLY A 35 13.06 -9.61 15.31
C GLY A 35 14.15 -8.52 15.24
N VAL A 36 14.15 -7.78 14.13
CA VAL A 36 15.08 -6.67 13.87
C VAL A 36 14.30 -5.45 13.39
N LEU A 37 14.80 -4.24 13.65
CA LEU A 37 14.16 -3.00 13.20
C LEU A 37 14.08 -2.97 11.66
N GLY A 38 12.86 -2.96 11.11
CA GLY A 38 12.61 -2.94 9.66
C GLY A 38 12.38 -1.55 9.07
N MET A 39 11.81 -0.63 9.85
CA MET A 39 11.56 0.76 9.47
C MET A 39 11.56 1.62 10.73
N LYS A 40 12.16 2.82 10.68
CA LYS A 40 12.05 3.78 11.79
C LYS A 40 10.76 4.57 11.66
N ILE A 41 9.80 4.31 12.53
CA ILE A 41 8.49 4.98 12.50
C ILE A 41 8.51 6.18 13.44
N LYS A 42 7.70 7.20 13.14
CA LYS A 42 7.51 8.35 14.04
C LYS A 42 6.56 7.98 15.17
N ASP A 43 6.69 8.66 16.30
CA ASP A 43 5.95 8.32 17.53
C ASP A 43 4.41 8.34 17.39
N ASP A 44 3.87 9.09 16.42
CA ASP A 44 2.43 9.23 16.14
C ASP A 44 1.93 8.39 14.94
N ALA A 45 2.81 7.56 14.40
CA ALA A 45 2.60 6.74 13.24
C ALA A 45 2.75 5.25 13.58
N GLU A 46 2.14 4.42 12.75
CA GLU A 46 2.12 2.96 12.92
C GLU A 46 2.55 2.30 11.61
N LEU A 47 3.06 1.08 11.71
CA LEU A 47 3.30 0.24 10.55
C LEU A 47 1.96 -0.32 10.07
N ILE A 48 1.58 -0.03 8.83
CA ILE A 48 0.27 -0.45 8.29
C ILE A 48 0.39 -1.58 7.27
N SER A 49 1.56 -1.77 6.66
CA SER A 49 1.77 -2.89 5.75
C SER A 49 3.22 -3.30 5.60
N ILE A 50 3.38 -4.57 5.26
CA ILE A 50 4.64 -5.17 4.80
C ILE A 50 4.31 -6.01 3.56
N SER A 51 5.07 -5.83 2.48
CA SER A 51 4.87 -6.54 1.22
C SER A 51 6.21 -6.80 0.53
N THR A 52 6.24 -7.66 -0.50
CA THR A 52 7.43 -7.88 -1.34
C THR A 52 7.22 -7.46 -2.78
N THR A 53 8.31 -7.24 -3.51
CA THR A 53 8.26 -7.00 -4.97
C THR A 53 7.69 -8.15 -5.80
N TYR A 54 7.55 -9.36 -5.24
CA TYR A 54 6.86 -10.47 -5.91
C TYR A 54 5.35 -10.28 -6.04
N GLU A 55 4.78 -9.34 -5.29
CA GLU A 55 3.35 -9.20 -5.17
C GLU A 55 2.70 -8.40 -6.31
N GLY A 56 3.49 -7.81 -7.21
CA GLY A 56 3.04 -6.98 -8.32
C GLY A 56 3.93 -5.77 -8.57
N ASN A 57 3.55 -4.92 -9.53
CA ASN A 57 4.37 -3.80 -10.01
C ASN A 57 3.95 -2.43 -9.47
N TYR A 58 2.77 -2.33 -8.87
CA TYR A 58 2.21 -1.08 -8.39
C TYR A 58 1.95 -1.11 -6.89
N LEU A 59 2.34 -0.03 -6.21
CA LEU A 59 1.98 0.21 -4.83
C LEU A 59 0.71 1.07 -4.76
N CYS A 60 -0.38 0.47 -4.28
CA CYS A 60 -1.66 1.13 -4.07
C CYS A 60 -1.72 1.70 -2.65
N SER A 61 -1.69 3.03 -2.51
CA SER A 61 -1.75 3.73 -1.22
C SER A 61 -3.12 4.36 -1.02
N ILE A 62 -3.76 4.08 0.11
CA ILE A 62 -5.17 4.41 0.39
C ILE A 62 -5.30 4.98 1.81
N ASP A 63 -6.06 6.06 1.96
CA ASP A 63 -6.32 6.73 3.24
C ASP A 63 -7.68 6.40 3.88
N ASP A 64 -7.86 6.79 5.15
CA ASP A 64 -9.13 6.58 5.88
C ASP A 64 -10.30 7.44 5.37
N ALA A 65 -10.03 8.38 4.45
CA ALA A 65 -11.02 9.22 3.79
C ALA A 65 -11.49 8.65 2.42
N GLY A 66 -11.06 7.43 2.07
CA GLY A 66 -11.47 6.75 0.84
C GLY A 66 -10.73 7.24 -0.42
N LYS A 67 -9.63 7.98 -0.28
CA LYS A 67 -8.77 8.41 -1.38
C LYS A 67 -7.60 7.47 -1.56
N GLY A 68 -7.20 7.26 -2.81
CA GLY A 68 -6.03 6.46 -3.10
C GLY A 68 -5.45 6.69 -4.49
N LYS A 69 -4.31 6.06 -4.73
CA LYS A 69 -3.56 6.09 -5.98
C LYS A 69 -2.74 4.82 -6.11
N LYS A 70 -2.30 4.53 -7.33
CA LYS A 70 -1.24 3.56 -7.58
C LYS A 70 0.04 4.26 -8.03
N THR A 71 1.19 3.78 -7.57
CA THR A 71 2.51 4.31 -7.94
C THR A 71 3.41 3.15 -8.34
N LYS A 72 4.18 3.30 -9.42
CA LYS A 72 5.14 2.27 -9.83
C LYS A 72 6.15 2.02 -8.71
N ILE A 73 6.44 0.75 -8.41
CA ILE A 73 7.37 0.39 -7.33
C ILE A 73 8.77 0.95 -7.56
N GLU A 74 9.19 1.09 -8.82
CA GLU A 74 10.48 1.67 -9.21
C GLU A 74 10.70 3.09 -8.67
N GLU A 75 9.63 3.86 -8.42
CA GLU A 75 9.76 5.18 -7.76
C GLU A 75 10.31 5.08 -6.33
N PHE A 76 10.29 3.89 -5.73
CA PHE A 76 10.81 3.60 -4.39
C PHE A 76 12.22 2.99 -4.39
N ASP A 77 12.91 2.90 -5.53
CA ASP A 77 14.30 2.47 -5.57
C ASP A 77 15.25 3.60 -5.16
N ARG A 78 14.90 4.82 -5.59
CA ARG A 78 15.72 6.00 -5.45
C ARG A 78 14.90 7.21 -5.04
N PHE A 79 15.53 8.14 -4.34
CA PHE A 79 14.91 9.41 -3.99
C PHE A 79 15.90 10.56 -4.09
N LEU A 80 15.37 11.71 -4.49
CA LEU A 80 16.06 12.98 -4.43
C LEU A 80 16.11 13.45 -2.98
N THR A 81 17.32 13.76 -2.53
CA THR A 81 17.56 14.33 -1.22
C THR A 81 17.59 15.86 -1.28
N ARG A 82 17.64 16.52 -0.11
CA ARG A 82 17.53 17.99 -0.01
C ARG A 82 18.68 18.74 -0.68
N ASN A 83 19.84 18.11 -0.87
CA ASN A 83 21.00 18.66 -1.57
C ASN A 83 21.01 18.35 -3.08
N GLY A 84 19.94 17.76 -3.62
CA GLY A 84 19.84 17.40 -5.04
C GLY A 84 20.43 16.04 -5.40
N GLU A 85 21.00 15.30 -4.44
CA GLU A 85 21.58 13.98 -4.72
C GLU A 85 20.51 12.89 -4.77
N THR A 86 20.65 11.99 -5.73
CA THR A 86 19.82 10.78 -5.82
C THR A 86 20.43 9.68 -4.96
N ARG A 87 19.71 9.24 -3.91
CA ARG A 87 20.16 8.16 -3.02
C ARG A 87 19.28 6.92 -3.20
N ARG A 88 19.89 5.73 -3.04
CA ARG A 88 19.15 4.47 -2.99
C ARG A 88 18.41 4.35 -1.66
N ILE A 89 17.18 3.85 -1.74
CA ILE A 89 16.41 3.45 -0.57
C ILE A 89 16.86 2.03 -0.27
N ASN A 90 17.85 1.88 0.62
CA ASN A 90 18.46 0.57 0.89
C ASN A 90 18.90 0.44 2.36
N SER A 91 18.05 0.86 3.29
CA SER A 91 18.31 0.67 4.72
C SER A 91 17.02 0.42 5.49
N ARG A 92 17.06 -0.63 6.31
CA ARG A 92 16.01 -0.99 7.29
C ARG A 92 15.84 0.03 8.41
N THR A 93 16.86 0.82 8.69
CA THR A 93 16.80 1.81 9.79
C THR A 93 16.30 3.17 9.32
N MET A 94 15.92 3.30 8.06
CA MET A 94 15.38 4.54 7.50
C MET A 94 13.89 4.69 7.84
N THR A 95 13.45 5.95 7.96
CA THR A 95 12.03 6.29 8.12
C THR A 95 11.22 6.12 6.84
N GLY A 96 11.86 5.74 5.73
CA GLY A 96 11.23 5.71 4.42
C GLY A 96 11.07 7.10 3.80
N VAL A 97 10.52 7.09 2.59
CA VAL A 97 10.27 8.26 1.74
C VAL A 97 8.78 8.51 1.65
N LYS A 98 8.38 9.74 1.30
CA LYS A 98 6.97 10.06 1.07
C LYS A 98 6.44 9.16 -0.05
N ALA A 99 5.37 8.44 0.24
CA ALA A 99 4.63 7.58 -0.69
C ALA A 99 3.21 8.12 -0.93
N TYR A 100 2.70 8.90 0.02
CA TYR A 100 1.39 9.51 0.00
C TYR A 100 1.46 10.90 0.62
N LYS A 101 0.80 11.88 0.01
CA LYS A 101 0.71 13.24 0.55
C LYS A 101 -0.53 13.38 1.42
N ILE A 102 -0.32 13.42 2.74
CA ILE A 102 -1.37 13.77 3.69
C ILE A 102 -1.65 15.29 3.61
N THR A 103 -2.92 15.66 3.56
CA THR A 103 -3.46 17.01 3.42
C THR A 103 -4.65 17.20 4.37
N LYS A 104 -5.18 18.42 4.48
CA LYS A 104 -6.38 18.71 5.28
C LYS A 104 -7.65 17.96 4.83
N HIS A 105 -7.70 17.57 3.56
CA HIS A 105 -8.83 16.87 2.96
C HIS A 105 -8.56 15.39 2.74
N SER A 106 -7.43 14.88 3.23
CA SER A 106 -7.09 13.47 3.15
C SER A 106 -6.99 12.91 4.56
N GLY A 107 -6.95 11.59 4.61
CA GLY A 107 -6.82 10.80 5.80
C GLY A 107 -5.40 10.44 6.19
N LYS A 108 -5.29 9.70 7.31
CA LYS A 108 -4.10 8.87 7.57
C LYS A 108 -4.11 7.72 6.56
N MET A 109 -2.93 7.28 6.12
CA MET A 109 -2.84 6.10 5.25
C MET A 109 -3.23 4.87 6.07
N VAL A 110 -4.20 4.10 5.60
CA VAL A 110 -4.71 2.89 6.28
C VAL A 110 -4.37 1.62 5.55
N ALA A 111 -4.09 1.71 4.25
CA ALA A 111 -3.66 0.58 3.46
C ALA A 111 -2.59 0.98 2.45
N CYS A 112 -1.65 0.07 2.25
CA CYS A 112 -0.64 0.16 1.24
C CYS A 112 -0.36 -1.24 0.72
N VAL A 113 -0.88 -1.56 -0.46
CA VAL A 113 -0.91 -2.93 -1.00
C VAL A 113 -0.19 -2.96 -2.34
N ILE A 114 0.66 -3.95 -2.55
CA ILE A 114 1.26 -4.20 -3.86
C ILE A 114 0.30 -5.05 -4.68
N ALA A 115 0.01 -4.59 -5.90
CA ALA A 115 -0.89 -5.28 -6.81
C ALA A 115 -0.50 -5.03 -8.28
N ASP A 116 -0.99 -5.91 -9.15
CA ASP A 116 -0.95 -5.75 -10.61
C ASP A 116 -2.29 -5.25 -11.17
N GLU A 117 -2.28 -4.74 -12.40
CA GLU A 117 -3.48 -4.17 -13.03
C GLU A 117 -4.59 -5.20 -13.30
N SER A 118 -4.25 -6.48 -13.31
CA SER A 118 -5.19 -7.61 -13.41
C SER A 118 -5.86 -7.96 -12.07
N GLU A 119 -5.56 -7.25 -11.00
CA GLU A 119 -6.13 -7.50 -9.68
C GLU A 119 -7.17 -6.44 -9.29
N GLU A 120 -7.89 -6.73 -8.21
CA GLU A 120 -8.83 -5.81 -7.58
C GLU A 120 -8.44 -5.59 -6.12
N ILE A 121 -8.82 -4.42 -5.62
CA ILE A 121 -8.78 -4.11 -4.20
C ILE A 121 -10.20 -4.00 -3.66
N VAL A 122 -10.45 -4.62 -2.52
CA VAL A 122 -11.69 -4.55 -1.77
C VAL A 122 -11.46 -3.61 -0.60
N LEU A 123 -12.25 -2.55 -0.55
CA LEU A 123 -12.25 -1.53 0.51
C LEU A 123 -13.42 -1.78 1.44
N MET A 124 -13.22 -1.64 2.74
CA MET A 124 -14.29 -1.77 3.73
C MET A 124 -14.21 -0.67 4.79
N THR A 125 -15.38 -0.13 5.15
CA THR A 125 -15.52 0.94 6.14
C THR A 125 -15.90 0.38 7.51
N ASN A 126 -15.72 1.20 8.55
CA ASN A 126 -16.19 0.92 9.90
C ASN A 126 -17.74 0.81 10.02
N LYS A 127 -18.46 1.12 8.94
CA LYS A 127 -19.93 0.99 8.84
C LYS A 127 -20.37 -0.27 8.10
N GLY A 128 -19.43 -1.09 7.63
CA GLY A 128 -19.72 -2.32 6.90
C GLY A 128 -19.99 -2.10 5.41
N HIS A 129 -19.84 -0.88 4.89
CA HIS A 129 -19.88 -0.65 3.45
C HIS A 129 -18.60 -1.19 2.81
N SER A 130 -18.76 -1.87 1.68
CA SER A 130 -17.64 -2.38 0.89
C SER A 130 -17.68 -1.87 -0.54
N ASN A 131 -16.53 -1.51 -1.10
CA ASN A 131 -16.38 -1.18 -2.51
C ASN A 131 -15.26 -2.03 -3.14
N ARG A 132 -15.45 -2.47 -4.39
CA ARG A 132 -14.41 -3.18 -5.16
C ARG A 132 -13.92 -2.26 -6.27
N VAL A 133 -12.61 -2.12 -6.39
CA VAL A 133 -11.98 -1.26 -7.40
C VAL A 133 -10.92 -2.06 -8.13
N ARG A 134 -11.01 -2.09 -9.47
CA ARG A 134 -9.95 -2.69 -10.30
C ARG A 134 -8.69 -1.85 -10.19
N VAL A 135 -7.55 -2.50 -10.02
CA VAL A 135 -6.27 -1.78 -9.95
C VAL A 135 -5.99 -1.06 -11.26
N SER A 136 -6.44 -1.59 -12.41
CA SER A 136 -6.37 -0.91 -13.71
C SER A 136 -7.09 0.45 -13.74
N GLN A 137 -8.17 0.63 -12.97
CA GLN A 137 -8.96 1.87 -12.91
C GLN A 137 -8.37 2.92 -11.96
N ILE A 138 -7.41 2.55 -11.12
CA ILE A 138 -6.77 3.50 -10.20
C ILE A 138 -5.71 4.29 -10.97
N ASP A 139 -5.72 5.61 -10.81
CA ASP A 139 -4.76 6.50 -11.45
C ASP A 139 -3.31 6.18 -11.04
N VAL A 140 -2.43 6.05 -12.03
CA VAL A 140 -0.98 6.08 -11.80
C VAL A 140 -0.58 7.52 -11.46
N LYS A 141 -0.02 7.73 -10.27
CA LYS A 141 0.50 9.02 -9.82
C LYS A 141 1.86 8.87 -9.17
N SER A 142 2.64 9.94 -9.14
CA SER A 142 3.92 9.98 -8.44
C SER A 142 3.76 9.83 -6.93
N ARG A 143 4.85 9.49 -6.26
CA ARG A 143 4.92 9.33 -4.80
C ARG A 143 4.30 10.47 -3.98
N ASN A 144 4.63 11.73 -4.27
CA ASN A 144 4.25 12.86 -3.42
C ASN A 144 2.88 13.48 -3.79
N THR A 145 1.87 12.64 -3.94
CA THR A 145 0.49 13.04 -4.27
C THR A 145 -0.53 12.31 -3.38
N THR A 146 -1.78 12.77 -3.37
CA THR A 146 -2.86 12.18 -2.56
C THR A 146 -3.70 11.18 -3.37
N GLY A 147 -3.79 11.35 -4.70
CA GLY A 147 -4.65 10.50 -5.53
C GLY A 147 -6.08 11.00 -5.65
N THR A 148 -6.97 10.08 -6.02
CA THR A 148 -8.39 10.33 -6.33
C THR A 148 -9.30 9.56 -5.38
N ILE A 149 -10.61 9.83 -5.43
CA ILE A 149 -11.58 9.14 -4.57
C ILE A 149 -11.84 7.73 -5.11
N LEU A 150 -11.51 6.71 -4.32
CA LEU A 150 -11.79 5.31 -4.62
C LEU A 150 -13.09 4.83 -3.96
N MET A 151 -13.46 5.44 -2.83
CA MET A 151 -14.71 5.16 -2.13
C MET A 151 -15.28 6.46 -1.56
N LYS A 152 -16.53 6.77 -1.91
CA LYS A 152 -17.26 7.86 -1.26
C LYS A 152 -17.76 7.38 0.09
N LEU A 153 -17.47 8.13 1.14
CA LEU A 153 -17.97 7.90 2.49
C LEU A 153 -19.21 8.77 2.67
N THR A 154 -20.35 8.16 2.97
CA THR A 154 -21.67 8.83 2.97
C THR A 154 -22.20 9.01 4.38
N GLU A 155 -21.75 8.20 5.34
CA GLU A 155 -22.20 8.25 6.72
C GLU A 155 -21.33 9.15 7.61
N LYS A 156 -21.95 9.69 8.67
CA LYS A 156 -21.23 10.48 9.67
C LYS A 156 -20.20 9.60 10.39
N ASN A 157 -18.96 10.08 10.47
CA ASN A 157 -17.82 9.37 11.07
C ASN A 157 -17.50 8.04 10.38
N GLU A 158 -17.96 7.84 9.14
CA GLU A 158 -17.53 6.73 8.32
C GLU A 158 -16.08 6.91 7.89
N LYS A 159 -15.32 5.83 7.97
CA LYS A 159 -13.90 5.77 7.64
C LYS A 159 -13.56 4.43 7.04
N LEU A 160 -12.63 4.44 6.09
CA LEU A 160 -12.05 3.20 5.57
C LEU A 160 -11.15 2.59 6.66
N VAL A 161 -11.39 1.33 6.98
CA VAL A 161 -10.64 0.60 8.04
C VAL A 161 -9.91 -0.63 7.52
N TYR A 162 -10.26 -1.11 6.33
CA TYR A 162 -9.68 -2.32 5.80
C TYR A 162 -9.55 -2.29 4.27
N CYS A 163 -8.48 -2.91 3.78
CA CYS A 163 -8.24 -3.14 2.36
C CYS A 163 -7.65 -4.54 2.18
N ALA A 164 -8.16 -5.27 1.20
CA ALA A 164 -7.57 -6.53 0.75
C ALA A 164 -7.40 -6.52 -0.76
N LYS A 165 -6.33 -7.14 -1.26
CA LYS A 165 -6.23 -7.46 -2.69
C LYS A 165 -6.85 -8.82 -2.98
N ARG A 166 -7.35 -8.97 -4.20
CA ARG A 166 -7.89 -10.21 -4.75
C ARG A 166 -7.50 -10.31 -6.22
N LYS A 167 -7.25 -11.52 -6.71
CA LYS A 167 -7.23 -11.74 -8.16
C LYS A 167 -8.59 -11.36 -8.74
N TYR A 168 -8.58 -10.63 -9.85
CA TYR A 168 -9.82 -10.42 -10.58
C TYR A 168 -10.30 -11.76 -11.14
N ILE A 169 -11.58 -12.06 -10.93
CA ILE A 169 -12.26 -13.19 -11.55
C ILE A 169 -13.36 -12.56 -12.39
N GLU A 170 -13.36 -12.83 -13.69
CA GLU A 170 -14.51 -12.48 -14.52
C GLU A 170 -15.72 -13.23 -13.96
N GLU A 171 -16.72 -12.49 -13.49
CA GLU A 171 -18.02 -13.06 -13.18
C GLU A 171 -18.61 -13.50 -14.53
N SER A 172 -18.56 -14.81 -14.81
CA SER A 172 -19.31 -15.42 -15.90
C SER A 172 -20.78 -15.12 -15.65
N SER A 173 -21.41 -14.42 -16.58
CA SER A 173 -22.85 -14.13 -16.59
C SER A 173 -23.65 -15.41 -16.87
N GLU A 174 -23.68 -16.33 -15.91
CA GLU A 174 -24.50 -17.53 -15.91
C GLU A 174 -25.19 -17.65 -14.54
N ALA A 175 -26.16 -16.76 -14.29
CA ALA A 175 -27.09 -16.87 -13.17
C ALA A 175 -28.42 -16.14 -13.44
N SER A 176 -28.94 -16.24 -14.67
CA SER A 176 -30.29 -15.74 -14.99
C SER A 176 -30.96 -16.50 -16.14
N GLN A 177 -30.86 -17.83 -16.18
CA GLN A 177 -31.83 -18.69 -16.87
C GLN A 177 -31.99 -19.97 -16.03
N GLU A 178 -33.24 -20.44 -15.88
CA GLU A 178 -33.75 -21.53 -15.02
C GLU A 178 -34.15 -21.06 -13.60
N GLU A 179 -35.41 -20.99 -13.17
CA GLU A 179 -36.68 -21.57 -13.68
C GLU A 179 -37.89 -20.66 -13.40
N ASN A 180 -38.79 -20.65 -14.39
CA ASN A 180 -40.22 -20.31 -14.26
C ASN A 180 -40.95 -21.43 -13.49
#